data_AF-A0A2D6E1V7-F1
#
_entry.id   AF-A0A2D6E1V7-F1
#
_cell.length_a   1.000
_cell.length_b   1.000
_cell.length_c   1.000
_cell.angle_alpha   90.00
_cell.angle_beta   90.00
_cell.angle_gamma   90.00
#
_symmetry.space_group_name_H-M   'P 1'
#
loop_
_entity.id
_entity.type
_entity.pdbx_description
1 polymer ?
#
loop_
_entity_poly.entity_id
_entity_poly.type
_entity_poly.pdbx_seq_one_letter_code
_entity_poly.pdbx_strand_id
1 'polypeptide(L)'
;MTLIIISEKKIILQLILENKLKKLFVTRDLEIPHEKVLLMGDFINFCAKRLPIRGSFEIYVVGSRDDHGISTTAAYHRNQNIVKVYGKNRALVDVLRSIAHEMTHMKQDEDEMLVGVIQDAGGHIEDEANARAGELIKLYAKSHPERKKIYESKLNKLINII
;
A
#
# COMPACT_ATOMS: atom_id res chain seq x y z
N MET A 1 3.58 14.52 -13.44
CA MET A 1 4.20 15.67 -12.75
C MET A 1 4.02 15.45 -11.27
N THR A 2 5.10 15.19 -10.53
CA THR A 2 5.03 14.78 -9.12
C THR A 2 5.68 15.87 -8.27
N LEU A 3 4.89 16.53 -7.43
CA LEU A 3 5.39 17.44 -6.41
C LEU A 3 5.59 16.63 -5.13
N ILE A 4 6.85 16.43 -4.76
CA ILE A 4 7.25 15.85 -3.49
C ILE A 4 7.33 17.00 -2.48
N ILE A 5 6.47 16.99 -1.46
CA ILE A 5 6.53 17.97 -0.36
C ILE A 5 7.08 17.25 0.88
N ILE A 6 8.18 17.76 1.41
CA ILE A 6 8.79 17.28 2.65
C ILE A 6 8.28 18.20 3.78
N SER A 7 7.46 17.68 4.68
CA SER A 7 6.89 18.44 5.80
C SER A 7 7.52 18.05 7.14
N GLU A 8 7.76 19.04 7.98
CA GLU A 8 8.22 18.89 9.36
C GLU A 8 7.06 18.46 10.27
N LYS A 9 6.86 17.15 10.41
CA LYS A 9 6.44 16.46 11.65
C LYS A 9 6.22 14.97 11.32
N LYS A 10 7.18 14.14 11.72
CA LYS A 10 7.15 12.65 11.78
C LYS A 10 6.79 11.84 10.51
N ILE A 11 6.41 12.45 9.40
CA ILE A 11 6.13 11.77 8.13
C ILE A 11 7.01 12.36 7.04
N ILE A 12 7.75 11.49 6.33
CA ILE A 12 8.85 11.92 5.47
C ILE A 12 8.78 11.24 4.11
N LEU A 13 7.98 11.77 3.19
CA LEU A 13 7.62 10.93 2.06
C LEU A 13 6.32 11.30 1.37
N GLN A 14 5.93 12.58 1.17
CA GLN A 14 4.61 12.84 0.56
C GLN A 14 4.69 12.74 -0.97
N LEU A 15 4.04 11.71 -1.52
CA LEU A 15 3.78 11.59 -2.94
C LEU A 15 2.32 11.94 -3.23
N ILE A 16 2.09 13.03 -3.95
CA ILE A 16 0.76 13.37 -4.47
C ILE A 16 0.62 12.60 -5.80
N LEU A 17 -0.34 11.68 -5.85
CA LEU A 17 -0.64 10.92 -7.06
C LEU A 17 -1.33 11.84 -8.08
N GLU A 18 -1.56 11.36 -9.30
CA GLU A 18 -2.11 12.14 -10.43
C GLU A 18 -3.44 12.87 -10.11
N ASN A 19 -4.11 12.49 -9.02
CA ASN A 19 -5.23 13.20 -8.42
C ASN A 19 -4.93 13.59 -6.96
N LYS A 20 -5.10 14.87 -6.60
CA LYS A 20 -4.85 15.44 -5.25
C LYS A 20 -5.64 14.75 -4.12
N LEU A 21 -6.59 13.91 -4.47
CA LEU A 21 -7.42 13.12 -3.56
C LEU A 21 -6.71 11.87 -2.99
N LYS A 22 -5.56 11.46 -3.55
CA LYS A 22 -4.85 10.24 -3.13
C LYS A 22 -3.44 10.60 -2.64
N LYS A 23 -3.12 10.22 -1.41
CA LYS A 23 -1.82 10.54 -0.79
C LYS A 23 -1.12 9.29 -0.29
N LEU A 24 0.18 9.21 -0.54
CA LEU A 24 1.08 8.24 0.06
C LEU A 24 2.06 8.97 0.99
N PHE A 25 2.22 8.41 2.19
CA PHE A 25 3.14 8.85 3.21
C PHE A 25 4.05 7.68 3.60
N VAL A 26 5.35 7.89 3.58
CA VAL A 26 6.36 6.90 4.00
C VAL A 26 7.20 7.51 5.11
N THR A 27 7.58 6.74 6.13
CA THR A 27 8.47 7.22 7.20
C THR A 27 9.95 7.09 6.81
N ARG A 28 10.80 8.04 7.22
CA ARG A 28 12.25 8.08 6.89
C ARG A 28 12.99 6.84 7.36
N ASP A 29 12.65 6.37 8.56
CA ASP A 29 13.33 5.31 9.29
C ASP A 29 13.21 3.94 8.61
N LEU A 30 12.36 3.81 7.59
CA LEU A 30 12.30 2.64 6.73
C LEU A 30 13.41 2.61 5.66
N GLU A 31 14.06 3.75 5.39
CA GLU A 31 15.13 3.90 4.40
C GLU A 31 14.79 3.30 3.02
N ILE A 32 13.51 3.35 2.64
CA ILE A 32 13.04 2.81 1.36
C ILE A 32 13.59 3.69 0.23
N PRO A 33 14.33 3.11 -0.75
CA PRO A 33 14.82 3.85 -1.89
C PRO A 33 13.70 4.56 -2.66
N HIS A 34 13.99 5.75 -3.19
CA HIS A 34 13.01 6.61 -3.84
C HIS A 34 12.27 5.91 -4.99
N GLU A 35 12.96 5.11 -5.80
CA GLU A 35 12.37 4.35 -6.89
C GLU A 35 11.33 3.33 -6.42
N LYS A 36 11.51 2.74 -5.22
CA LYS A 36 10.53 1.84 -4.63
C LYS A 36 9.30 2.58 -4.13
N VAL A 37 9.48 3.82 -3.61
CA VAL A 37 8.34 4.67 -3.26
C VAL A 37 7.54 5.08 -4.49
N LEU A 38 8.20 5.36 -5.62
CA LEU A 38 7.52 5.62 -6.89
C LEU A 38 6.74 4.40 -7.40
N LEU A 39 7.34 3.20 -7.35
CA LEU A 39 6.65 1.95 -7.69
C LEU A 39 5.45 1.70 -6.78
N MET A 40 5.57 2.01 -5.48
CA MET A 40 4.46 1.90 -4.53
C MET A 40 3.32 2.86 -4.87
N GLY A 41 3.62 4.12 -5.20
CA GLY A 41 2.61 5.08 -5.66
C GLY A 41 1.91 4.66 -6.95
N ASP A 42 2.66 4.14 -7.92
CA ASP A 42 2.11 3.59 -9.16
C ASP A 42 1.23 2.36 -8.90
N PHE A 43 1.63 1.48 -7.98
CA PHE A 43 0.81 0.34 -7.55
C PHE A 43 -0.50 0.79 -6.89
N ILE A 44 -0.47 1.79 -6.01
CA ILE A 44 -1.67 2.35 -5.37
C ILE A 44 -2.64 2.91 -6.41
N ASN A 45 -2.13 3.62 -7.43
CA ASN A 45 -2.97 4.09 -8.54
C ASN A 45 -3.58 2.93 -9.33
N PHE A 46 -2.80 1.88 -9.58
CA PHE A 46 -3.28 0.67 -10.24
C PHE A 46 -4.41 0.01 -9.44
N CYS A 47 -4.23 -0.16 -8.12
CA CYS A 47 -5.25 -0.70 -7.23
C CYS A 47 -6.51 0.17 -7.23
N ALA A 48 -6.39 1.49 -7.07
CA ALA A 48 -7.54 2.40 -7.07
C ALA A 48 -8.27 2.50 -8.42
N LYS A 49 -7.68 2.01 -9.51
CA LYS A 49 -8.36 1.86 -10.80
C LYS A 49 -9.06 0.50 -10.91
N ARG A 50 -8.45 -0.56 -10.38
CA ARG A 50 -8.96 -1.94 -10.45
C ARG A 50 -10.05 -2.22 -9.42
N LEU A 51 -9.87 -1.67 -8.22
CA LEU A 51 -10.88 -1.44 -7.22
C LEU A 51 -11.35 -0.01 -7.49
N PRO A 52 -12.52 0.23 -8.10
CA PRO A 52 -12.95 1.56 -8.52
C PRO A 52 -13.32 2.43 -7.31
N ILE A 53 -12.30 2.81 -6.53
CA ILE A 53 -12.36 3.62 -5.30
C ILE A 53 -12.63 5.06 -5.71
N ARG A 54 -13.69 5.65 -5.15
CA ARG A 54 -14.21 6.96 -5.57
C ARG A 54 -13.77 8.08 -4.64
N GLY A 55 -13.55 7.77 -3.36
CA GLY A 55 -13.16 8.75 -2.34
C GLY A 55 -11.69 9.17 -2.36
N SER A 56 -11.40 10.25 -1.64
CA SER A 56 -10.04 10.56 -1.23
C SER A 56 -9.58 9.62 -0.13
N PHE A 57 -8.33 9.19 -0.18
CA PHE A 57 -7.75 8.32 0.83
C PHE A 57 -6.26 8.63 1.05
N GLU A 58 -5.78 8.18 2.20
CA GLU A 58 -4.38 8.32 2.59
C GLU A 58 -3.80 6.96 2.94
N ILE A 59 -2.57 6.70 2.49
CA ILE A 59 -1.85 5.47 2.78
C ILE A 59 -0.55 5.83 3.51
N TYR A 60 -0.33 5.21 4.65
CA TYR A 60 0.86 5.37 5.47
C TYR A 60 1.66 4.07 5.49
N VAL A 61 2.93 4.12 5.09
CA VAL A 61 3.88 3.03 5.28
C VAL A 61 4.86 3.44 6.37
N VAL A 62 4.82 2.73 7.48
CA VAL A 62 5.43 3.16 8.75
C VAL A 62 6.45 2.14 9.27
N GLY A 63 7.49 2.62 9.95
CA GLY A 63 8.53 1.81 10.57
C GLY A 63 8.30 1.43 12.03
N SER A 64 7.24 1.97 12.65
CA SER A 64 6.80 1.67 14.01
C SER A 64 5.30 1.39 14.04
N ARG A 65 4.88 0.38 14.81
CA ARG A 65 3.48 0.00 14.98
C ARG A 65 2.78 0.87 16.02
N ASP A 66 3.39 0.95 17.20
CA ASP A 66 2.82 1.62 18.37
C ASP A 66 2.62 3.12 18.14
N ASP A 67 3.61 3.79 17.53
CA ASP A 67 3.54 5.23 17.22
C ASP A 67 2.42 5.59 16.23
N HIS A 68 1.90 4.59 15.50
CA HIS A 68 0.92 4.78 14.44
C HIS A 68 -0.40 4.05 14.70
N GLY A 69 -0.54 3.39 15.86
CA GLY A 69 -1.78 2.73 16.29
C GLY A 69 -2.17 1.51 15.45
N ILE A 70 -1.20 0.68 15.06
CA ILE A 70 -1.44 -0.56 14.32
C ILE A 70 -1.04 -1.75 15.19
N SER A 71 -1.96 -2.66 15.50
CA SER A 71 -1.66 -3.88 16.29
C SER A 71 -1.10 -5.02 15.43
N THR A 72 -1.37 -5.01 14.14
CA THR A 72 -1.00 -6.05 13.16
C THR A 72 0.01 -5.51 12.13
N THR A 73 0.08 -6.13 10.94
CA THR A 73 0.93 -5.68 9.84
C THR A 73 0.31 -4.57 9.00
N ALA A 74 -1.01 -4.42 9.03
CA ALA A 74 -1.75 -3.38 8.32
C ALA A 74 -3.16 -3.19 8.91
N ALA A 75 -3.74 -2.01 8.72
CA ALA A 75 -5.11 -1.73 9.12
C ALA A 75 -5.73 -0.64 8.25
N TYR A 76 -7.01 -0.83 7.93
CA TYR A 76 -7.88 0.17 7.35
C TYR A 76 -8.74 0.86 8.43
N HIS A 77 -8.59 2.18 8.55
CA HIS A 77 -9.34 3.03 9.47
C HIS A 77 -10.54 3.67 8.73
N ARG A 78 -11.67 2.96 8.70
CA ARG A 78 -12.93 3.31 8.00
C ARG A 78 -13.29 4.80 8.07
N ASN A 79 -13.43 5.34 9.28
CA ASN A 79 -13.92 6.71 9.51
C ASN A 79 -13.02 7.82 8.91
N GLN A 80 -11.75 7.50 8.64
CA GLN A 80 -10.78 8.46 8.12
C GLN A 80 -10.41 8.19 6.66
N ASN A 81 -10.86 7.05 6.12
CA ASN A 81 -10.40 6.51 4.85
C ASN A 81 -8.86 6.41 4.76
N ILE A 82 -8.25 5.91 5.85
CA ILE A 82 -6.80 5.81 6.00
C ILE A 82 -6.39 4.34 6.05
N VAL A 83 -5.42 3.97 5.21
CA VAL A 83 -4.69 2.70 5.34
C VAL A 83 -3.36 2.96 6.01
N LYS A 84 -2.99 2.13 6.99
CA LYS A 84 -1.64 2.12 7.54
C LYS A 84 -1.03 0.74 7.43
N VAL A 85 0.23 0.67 7.02
CA VAL A 85 0.97 -0.57 6.80
C VAL A 85 2.33 -0.49 7.48
N TYR A 86 2.64 -1.49 8.30
CA TYR A 86 3.97 -1.67 8.86
C TYR A 86 4.91 -2.26 7.81
N GLY A 87 5.97 -1.51 7.47
CA GLY A 87 6.88 -1.81 6.36
C GLY A 87 8.25 -2.37 6.77
N LYS A 88 8.66 -2.24 8.03
CA LYS A 88 10.03 -2.55 8.46
C LYS A 88 10.35 -4.04 8.32
N ASN A 89 11.53 -4.33 7.76
CA ASN A 89 12.04 -5.69 7.51
C ASN A 89 11.12 -6.56 6.62
N ARG A 90 10.42 -5.94 5.65
CA ARG A 90 9.57 -6.66 4.70
C ARG A 90 10.03 -6.39 3.27
N ALA A 91 9.89 -7.40 2.41
CA ALA A 91 10.09 -7.20 0.98
C ALA A 91 9.04 -6.23 0.44
N LEU A 92 9.38 -5.44 -0.58
CA LEU A 92 8.45 -4.49 -1.18
C LEU A 92 7.12 -5.16 -1.57
N VAL A 93 7.16 -6.33 -2.22
CA VAL A 93 5.96 -7.07 -2.63
C VAL A 93 5.03 -7.41 -1.47
N ASP A 94 5.56 -7.69 -0.28
CA ASP A 94 4.75 -8.03 0.89
C ASP A 94 4.03 -6.79 1.41
N VAL A 95 4.73 -5.64 1.44
CA VAL A 95 4.13 -4.34 1.79
C VAL A 95 3.02 -3.99 0.79
N LEU A 96 3.26 -4.17 -0.50
CA LEU A 96 2.25 -3.93 -1.54
C LEU A 96 1.04 -4.87 -1.39
N ARG A 97 1.24 -6.15 -1.03
CA ARG A 97 0.14 -7.09 -0.78
C ARG A 97 -0.73 -6.62 0.39
N SER A 98 -0.11 -6.16 1.48
CA SER A 98 -0.84 -5.56 2.60
C SER A 98 -1.63 -4.32 2.18
N ILE A 99 -1.03 -3.42 1.39
CA ILE A 99 -1.74 -2.24 0.86
C ILE A 99 -2.97 -2.67 0.04
N ALA A 100 -2.84 -3.63 -0.87
CA ALA A 100 -3.94 -4.08 -1.72
C ALA A 100 -5.08 -4.77 -0.94
N HIS A 101 -4.73 -5.48 0.12
CA HIS A 101 -5.69 -6.10 1.04
C HIS A 101 -6.53 -5.02 1.75
N GLU A 102 -5.88 -4.04 2.39
CA GLU A 102 -6.60 -2.95 3.06
C GLU A 102 -7.37 -2.05 2.09
N MET A 103 -6.87 -1.84 0.86
CA MET A 103 -7.63 -1.13 -0.18
C MET A 103 -8.86 -1.92 -0.66
N THR A 104 -8.87 -3.24 -0.50
CA THR A 104 -10.07 -4.05 -0.76
C THR A 104 -11.09 -3.83 0.35
N HIS A 105 -10.67 -3.76 1.62
CA HIS A 105 -11.56 -3.36 2.71
C HIS A 105 -12.11 -1.94 2.53
N MET A 106 -11.28 -1.01 2.06
CA MET A 106 -11.74 0.33 1.68
C MET A 106 -12.83 0.27 0.62
N LYS A 107 -12.70 -0.60 -0.39
CA LYS A 107 -13.73 -0.75 -1.41
C LYS A 107 -15.00 -1.41 -0.86
N GLN A 108 -14.87 -2.43 -0.02
CA GLN A 108 -15.98 -3.09 0.66
C GLN A 108 -16.73 -2.13 1.59
N ASP A 109 -16.03 -1.16 2.19
CA ASP A 109 -16.61 -0.08 2.98
C ASP A 109 -17.43 0.89 2.12
N GLU A 110 -16.90 1.32 0.97
CA GLU A 110 -17.64 2.14 -0.01
C GLU A 110 -18.90 1.43 -0.54
N ASP A 111 -18.88 0.09 -0.60
CA ASP A 111 -19.99 -0.75 -1.03
C ASP A 111 -20.92 -1.18 0.13
N GLU A 112 -20.73 -0.61 1.33
CA GLU A 112 -21.54 -0.87 2.52
C GLU A 112 -21.57 -2.35 2.94
N MET A 113 -20.51 -3.11 2.62
CA MET A 113 -20.43 -4.56 2.91
C MET A 113 -19.96 -4.86 4.34
N LEU A 114 -19.30 -3.90 4.99
CA LEU A 114 -18.73 -4.07 6.34
C LEU A 114 -19.79 -3.89 7.43
N VAL A 115 -20.74 -4.83 7.48
CA VAL A 115 -21.88 -4.85 8.40
C VAL A 115 -21.74 -5.96 9.43
N GLY A 116 -22.04 -5.66 10.70
CA GLY A 116 -22.01 -6.63 11.77
C GLY A 116 -20.60 -7.05 12.20
N VAL A 117 -20.49 -8.25 12.78
CA VAL A 117 -19.18 -8.80 13.20
C VAL A 117 -18.49 -9.38 11.97
N ILE A 118 -17.34 -8.81 11.63
CA ILE A 118 -16.46 -9.30 10.59
C ILE A 118 -15.52 -10.35 11.21
N GLN A 119 -15.45 -11.53 10.61
CA GLN A 119 -14.53 -12.57 11.07
C GLN A 119 -13.11 -12.25 10.60
N ASP A 120 -12.13 -12.36 11.49
CA ASP A 120 -10.72 -12.14 11.17
C ASP A 120 -10.12 -13.23 10.25
N ALA A 121 -10.78 -14.38 10.10
CA ALA A 121 -10.35 -15.46 9.20
C ALA A 121 -11.54 -16.33 8.75
N GLY A 122 -11.51 -16.79 7.49
CA GLY A 122 -12.49 -17.73 6.92
C GLY A 122 -13.88 -17.13 6.68
N GLY A 123 -13.98 -15.80 6.59
CA GLY A 123 -15.18 -15.06 6.22
C GLY A 123 -15.04 -14.39 4.86
N HIS A 124 -16.17 -14.18 4.16
CA HIS A 124 -16.18 -13.68 2.78
C HIS A 124 -15.43 -12.35 2.58
N ILE A 125 -15.46 -11.45 3.58
CA ILE A 125 -14.77 -10.16 3.57
C ILE A 125 -13.25 -10.35 3.51
N GLU A 126 -12.69 -11.13 4.44
CA GLU A 126 -11.26 -11.44 4.51
C GLU A 126 -10.79 -12.31 3.36
N ASP A 127 -11.61 -13.28 2.93
CA ASP A 127 -11.30 -14.16 1.81
C ASP A 127 -11.21 -13.38 0.50
N GLU A 128 -12.15 -12.46 0.26
CA GLU A 128 -12.08 -11.54 -0.88
C GLU A 128 -10.85 -10.65 -0.79
N ALA A 129 -10.59 -10.02 0.35
CA ALA A 129 -9.43 -9.14 0.51
C ALA A 129 -8.10 -9.88 0.26
N ASN A 130 -7.98 -11.12 0.74
CA ASN A 130 -6.83 -11.98 0.47
C ASN A 130 -6.70 -12.35 -1.01
N ALA A 131 -7.80 -12.75 -1.66
CA ALA A 131 -7.83 -13.10 -3.07
C ALA A 131 -7.48 -11.91 -3.98
N ARG A 132 -8.11 -10.75 -3.74
CA ARG A 132 -7.87 -9.51 -4.47
C ARG A 132 -6.45 -9.03 -4.31
N ALA A 133 -5.88 -9.06 -3.10
CA ALA A 133 -4.49 -8.67 -2.89
C ALA A 133 -3.52 -9.52 -3.73
N GLY A 134 -3.72 -10.85 -3.75
CA GLY A 134 -2.91 -11.75 -4.58
C GLY A 134 -3.07 -11.50 -6.08
N GLU A 135 -4.32 -11.34 -6.55
CA GLU A 135 -4.65 -11.03 -7.94
C GLU A 135 -3.99 -9.72 -8.39
N LEU A 136 -4.16 -8.63 -7.63
CA LEU A 136 -3.69 -7.29 -7.98
C LEU A 136 -2.17 -7.23 -8.12
N ILE A 137 -1.42 -7.91 -7.22
CA ILE A 137 0.04 -8.01 -7.31
C ILE A 137 0.46 -8.70 -8.62
N LYS A 138 -0.21 -9.81 -8.98
CA LYS A 138 0.10 -10.54 -10.22
C LYS A 138 -0.25 -9.74 -11.46
N LEU A 139 -1.42 -9.10 -11.48
CA LEU A 139 -1.87 -8.28 -12.61
C LEU A 139 -0.96 -7.05 -12.80
N TYR A 140 -0.58 -6.38 -11.70
CA TYR A 140 0.32 -5.23 -11.75
C TYR A 140 1.68 -5.62 -12.35
N ALA A 141 2.32 -6.66 -11.82
CA ALA A 141 3.62 -7.10 -12.34
C ALA A 141 3.58 -7.59 -13.80
N LYS A 142 2.44 -8.14 -14.25
CA LYS A 142 2.24 -8.55 -15.65
C LYS A 142 1.94 -7.39 -16.59
N SER A 143 1.41 -6.29 -16.07
CA SER A 143 0.96 -5.16 -16.89
C SER A 143 2.09 -4.37 -17.55
N HIS A 144 3.31 -4.43 -17.03
CA HIS A 144 4.48 -3.78 -17.64
C HIS A 144 5.79 -4.44 -17.15
N PRO A 145 6.82 -4.64 -18.00
CA PRO A 145 8.09 -5.26 -17.58
C PRO A 145 8.74 -4.59 -16.37
N GLU A 146 8.79 -3.26 -16.35
CA GLU A 146 9.34 -2.47 -15.23
C GLU A 146 8.64 -2.74 -13.89
N ARG A 147 7.34 -3.08 -13.91
CA ARG A 147 6.56 -3.36 -12.70
C ARG A 147 6.94 -4.70 -12.06
N LYS A 148 7.71 -5.55 -12.73
CA LYS A 148 8.29 -6.77 -12.12
C LYS A 148 9.32 -6.44 -11.04
N LYS A 149 9.86 -5.21 -11.00
CA LYS A 149 10.81 -4.74 -9.98
C LYS A 149 10.26 -4.77 -8.55
N ILE A 150 8.93 -4.92 -8.38
CA ILE A 150 8.34 -5.18 -7.06
C ILE A 150 8.84 -6.50 -6.45
N TYR A 151 9.20 -7.47 -7.30
CA TYR A 151 9.85 -8.70 -6.88
C TYR A 151 11.35 -8.41 -6.80
N GLU A 152 11.84 -8.24 -5.58
CA GLU A 152 13.24 -7.98 -5.28
C GLU A 152 14.05 -9.25 -5.62
N SER A 153 14.67 -9.29 -6.79
CA SER A 153 15.55 -10.41 -7.16
C SER A 153 16.94 -10.21 -6.56
N LYS A 154 17.53 -11.29 -6.03
CA LYS A 154 18.92 -11.28 -5.54
C LYS A 154 19.94 -10.95 -6.65
N LEU A 155 19.56 -11.15 -7.93
CA LEU A 155 20.45 -10.93 -9.07
C LEU A 155 20.90 -9.46 -9.21
N ASN A 156 20.04 -8.50 -8.87
CA ASN A 156 20.36 -7.07 -8.97
C ASN A 156 21.42 -6.62 -7.96
N LYS A 157 21.72 -7.42 -6.92
CA LYS A 157 22.80 -7.12 -5.96
C LYS A 157 24.18 -7.47 -6.49
N LEU A 158 24.32 -8.42 -7.41
CA LEU A 158 25.62 -8.84 -7.94
C LEU A 158 26.18 -7.88 -9.00
N ILE A 159 25.33 -7.16 -9.72
CA ILE A 159 25.77 -6.25 -10.79
C ILE A 159 26.39 -4.95 -10.22
N ASN A 160 26.02 -4.56 -9.00
CA ASN A 160 26.54 -3.34 -8.36
C ASN A 160 27.82 -3.58 -7.51
N ILE A 161 28.47 -4.74 -7.64
CA ILE A 161 29.71 -5.11 -6.92
C ILE A 161 30.86 -5.39 -7.90
N ILE A 162 30.65 -5.20 -9.21
CA ILE A 162 31.67 -5.32 -10.27
C ILE A 162 31.85 -3.94 -10.90
#